data_AF-A0A0J8RS63-F1
#
_entry.id   AF-A0A0J8RS63-F1
#
_cell.length_a   1.000
_cell.length_b   1.000
_cell.length_c   1.000
_cell.angle_alpha   90.00
_cell.angle_beta   90.00
_cell.angle_gamma   90.00
#
_symmetry.space_group_name_H-M   'P 1'
#
loop_
_entity.id
_entity.type
_entity.pdbx_description
1 polymer ?
#
loop_
_entity_poly.entity_id
_entity_poly.type
_entity_poly.pdbx_seq_one_letter_code
_entity_poly.pdbx_strand_id
1 'polypeptide(L)' 'MGYLILRPQWQACPDSPVERFCIGNMNRFVDIYTSTGEQLAQLGADVITAVPAVAVFHRTQNWVVGGTGSAKVCLWM' A
#
# COMPACT_ATOMS: atom_id res chain seq x y z
N MET A 1 -17.29 -15.35 -10.28
CA MET A 1 -16.89 -14.26 -9.37
C MET A 1 -15.44 -14.49 -9.00
N GLY A 2 -14.56 -13.49 -9.20
CA GLY A 2 -13.15 -13.61 -8.81
C GLY A 2 -12.94 -13.19 -7.36
N TYR A 3 -12.03 -13.85 -6.65
CA TYR A 3 -11.61 -13.45 -5.30
C TYR A 3 -10.48 -12.42 -5.41
N LEU A 4 -10.57 -11.34 -4.64
CA LEU A 4 -9.47 -10.39 -4.51
C LEU A 4 -8.60 -10.82 -3.32
N ILE A 5 -7.35 -11.19 -3.61
CA ILE A 5 -6.35 -11.48 -2.57
C ILE A 5 -5.51 -10.22 -2.37
N LEU A 6 -5.64 -9.60 -1.21
CA LEU A 6 -4.82 -8.46 -0.82
C LEU A 6 -3.51 -9.00 -0.24
N ARG A 7 -2.40 -8.77 -0.94
CA ARG A 7 -1.09 -9.25 -0.52
C ARG A 7 -0.26 -8.12 0.08
N PRO A 8 0.25 -8.25 1.32
CA PRO A 8 1.18 -7.29 1.87
C PRO A 8 2.49 -7.33 1.09
N GLN A 9 3.14 -6.17 0.91
CA GLN A 9 4.44 -6.03 0.27
C GLN A 9 5.39 -5.26 1.18
N TRP A 10 6.46 -5.93 1.62
CA TRP A 10 7.53 -5.35 2.42
C TRP A 10 8.36 -4.34 1.62
N GLN A 11 8.76 -3.25 2.27
CA GLN A 11 9.74 -2.34 1.70
C GLN A 11 11.11 -3.01 1.65
N ALA A 12 11.76 -2.98 0.48
CA ALA A 12 13.05 -3.64 0.27
C ALA A 12 14.21 -2.66 0.40
N CYS A 13 15.06 -2.84 1.42
CA CYS A 13 16.18 -1.93 1.73
C CYS A 13 15.70 -0.52 2.17
N PRO A 14 14.84 -0.40 3.19
CA PRO A 14 14.38 0.90 3.68
C PRO A 14 15.56 1.74 4.16
N ASP A 15 15.54 3.05 3.86
CA ASP A 15 16.49 4.01 4.44
C ASP A 15 16.04 4.46 5.85
N SER A 16 15.70 3.48 6.69
CA SER A 16 15.30 3.68 8.08
C SER A 16 15.30 2.33 8.80
N PRO A 17 15.54 2.32 10.13
CA PRO A 17 15.54 1.09 10.92
C PRO A 17 14.15 0.45 11.04
N VAL A 18 13.08 1.13 10.62
CA VAL A 18 11.71 0.64 10.72
C VAL A 18 11.37 -0.24 9.52
N GLU A 19 11.32 -1.55 9.74
CA GLU A 19 10.73 -2.50 8.79
C GLU A 19 9.22 -2.28 8.67
N ARG A 20 8.74 -2.19 7.43
CA ARG A 20 7.33 -1.91 7.15
C ARG A 20 6.85 -2.55 5.86
N PHE A 21 5.55 -2.76 5.76
CA PHE A 21 4.89 -3.25 4.55
C PHE A 21 3.63 -2.44 4.24
N CYS A 22 3.25 -2.42 2.97
CA CYS A 22 2.02 -1.80 2.50
C CYS A 22 1.01 -2.88 2.12
N ILE A 23 -0.28 -2.62 2.33
CA ILE A 23 -1.36 -3.51 1.95
C ILE A 23 -2.61 -2.71 1.59
N GLY A 24 -3.26 -3.05 0.48
CA GLY A 24 -4.58 -2.50 0.17
C GLY A 24 -5.66 -3.04 1.11
N ASN A 25 -6.73 -2.27 1.35
CA ASN A 25 -7.86 -2.71 2.17
C ASN A 25 -9.23 -2.49 1.46
N MET A 26 -10.27 -3.13 1.98
CA MET A 26 -11.63 -3.07 1.39
C MET A 26 -12.31 -1.71 1.59
N ASN A 27 -11.74 -0.82 2.40
CA ASN A 27 -12.20 0.56 2.59
C ASN A 27 -11.62 1.54 1.56
N ARG A 28 -10.89 1.01 0.55
CA ARG A 28 -10.26 1.77 -0.55
C ARG A 28 -9.05 2.61 -0.12
N PHE A 29 -8.29 2.11 0.85
CA PHE A 29 -7.00 2.68 1.25
C PHE A 29 -5.85 1.71 1.03
N VAL A 30 -4.63 2.23 1.07
CA VAL A 30 -3.42 1.45 1.31
C VAL A 30 -2.93 1.75 2.72
N ASP A 31 -2.92 0.76 3.59
CA ASP A 31 -2.38 0.89 4.95
C ASP A 31 -0.89 0.56 4.96
N ILE A 32 -0.15 1.21 5.86
CA ILE A 32 1.26 0.92 6.14
C ILE A 32 1.37 0.44 7.59
N TYR A 33 1.98 -0.73 7.77
CA TYR A 33 2.23 -1.31 9.08
C TYR A 33 3.72 -1.60 9.29
N THR A 34 4.17 -1.53 10.54
CA THR A 34 5.49 -2.03 10.97
C THR A 34 5.49 -3.56 11.05
N SER A 35 6.68 -4.15 11.24
CA SER A 35 6.81 -5.58 11.57
C SER A 35 6.20 -5.99 12.92
N THR A 36 5.94 -5.03 13.81
CA THR A 36 5.28 -5.26 15.11
C THR A 36 3.76 -5.06 15.06
N GLY A 37 3.20 -4.71 13.90
CA GLY A 37 1.76 -4.52 13.70
C GLY A 37 1.25 -3.11 14.05
N GLU A 38 2.15 -2.15 14.30
CA GLU A 38 1.79 -0.75 14.48
C GLU A 38 1.43 -0.13 13.11
N GLN A 39 0.30 0.58 13.04
CA GLN A 39 -0.09 1.30 11.83
C GLN A 39 0.63 2.64 11.77
N LEU A 40 1.47 2.82 10.75
CA LEU A 40 2.23 4.07 10.55
C LEU A 40 1.44 5.11 9.78
N ALA A 41 0.65 4.67 8.80
CA ALA A 41 -0.11 5.55 7.92
C ALA A 41 -1.28 4.83 7.22
N GLN A 42 -2.21 5.64 6.71
CA GLN A 42 -3.27 5.21 5.82
C GLN A 42 -3.30 6.15 4.61
N LEU A 43 -3.07 5.59 3.43
CA LEU A 43 -2.94 6.32 2.17
C LEU A 43 -4.25 6.25 1.40
N GLY A 44 -4.82 7.41 1.10
CA GLY A 44 -6.02 7.57 0.29
C GLY A 44 -5.85 8.68 -0.74
N ALA A 45 -6.86 8.84 -1.59
CA ALA A 45 -7.04 9.99 -2.47
C ALA A 45 -8.48 10.02 -2.99
N ASP A 46 -9.03 11.21 -3.25
CA ASP A 46 -10.41 11.37 -3.76
C ASP A 46 -10.65 10.63 -5.08
N VAL A 47 -9.58 10.46 -5.87
CA VAL A 47 -9.63 9.76 -7.16
C VAL A 47 -9.72 8.23 -7.02
N ILE A 48 -9.47 7.68 -5.81
CA ILE A 48 -9.50 6.25 -5.51
C ILE A 48 -10.94 5.83 -5.23
N THR A 49 -11.52 5.24 -6.27
CA THR A 49 -12.94 4.88 -6.35
C THR A 49 -13.14 3.37 -6.32
N ALA A 50 -12.06 2.59 -6.34
CA ALA A 50 -12.06 1.13 -6.28
C ALA A 50 -10.97 0.64 -5.31
N VAL A 51 -11.10 -0.61 -4.85
CA VAL A 51 -10.14 -1.23 -3.93
C VAL A 51 -8.74 -1.25 -4.55
N PRO A 52 -7.69 -0.80 -3.83
CA PRO A 52 -6.30 -1.02 -4.20
C PRO A 52 -6.01 -2.52 -4.24
N ALA A 53 -5.86 -3.07 -5.43
CA ALA A 53 -5.65 -4.50 -5.65
C ALA A 53 -4.17 -4.89 -5.49
N VAL A 54 -3.26 -3.96 -5.76
CA VAL A 54 -1.82 -4.09 -5.56
C VAL A 54 -1.27 -2.81 -4.97
N ALA A 55 -0.31 -2.93 -4.05
CA ALA A 55 0.45 -1.82 -3.50
C ALA A 55 1.90 -2.25 -3.34
N VAL A 56 2.85 -1.38 -3.69
CA VAL A 56 4.29 -1.67 -3.62
C VAL A 56 5.01 -0.44 -3.12
N PHE A 57 5.96 -0.65 -2.20
CA PHE A 57 6.89 0.37 -1.77
C PHE A 57 8.00 0.59 -2.80
N HIS A 58 8.42 1.84 -2.97
CA HIS A 58 9.76 2.10 -3.48
C HIS A 58 10.79 1.47 -2.52
N ARG A 59 11.87 0.91 -3.07
CA ARG A 59 12.87 0.15 -2.31
C ARG A 59 13.40 0.92 -1.09
N THR A 60 14.00 2.09 -1.32
CA THR A 60 14.65 2.88 -0.27
C THR A 60 13.78 4.03 0.25
N GLN A 61 13.17 4.80 -0.66
CA GLN A 61 12.31 5.95 -0.36
C GLN A 61 10.94 5.57 0.22
N ASN A 62 10.35 6.49 0.99
CA ASN A 62 9.02 6.33 1.62
C ASN A 62 7.85 6.53 0.65
N TRP A 63 7.97 6.01 -0.57
CA TRP A 63 6.97 6.17 -1.62
C TRP A 63 6.19 4.88 -1.80
N VAL A 64 4.90 5.00 -2.10
CA VAL A 64 4.03 3.87 -2.41
C VAL A 64 3.37 4.07 -3.75
N VAL A 65 3.33 3.02 -4.56
CA VAL A 65 2.51 2.96 -5.78
C VAL A 65 1.38 1.95 -5.55
N GLY A 66 0.15 2.38 -5.79
CA GLY A 66 -1.05 1.54 -5.67
C GLY A 66 -1.79 1.43 -6.99
N GLY A 67 -2.13 0.22 -7.40
CA GLY A 67 -3.01 -0.07 -8.53
C GLY A 67 -4.41 -0.48 -8.05
N THR A 68 -5.46 0.14 -8.56
CA THR A 68 -6.84 -0.16 -8.16
C THR A 68 -7.50 -1.18 -9.08
N GLY A 69 -8.56 -1.83 -8.60
CA GLY A 69 -9.40 -2.72 -9.41
C GLY A 69 -10.12 -2.04 -10.60
N SER A 70 -10.08 -0.71 -10.68
CA SER A 70 -10.61 0.09 -11.80
C SER A 70 -9.53 0.61 -12.76
N ALA A 71 -8.34 0.00 -12.74
CA ALA A 71 -7.20 0.31 -13.61
C ALA A 71 -6.63 1.74 -13.43
N LYS A 72 -6.78 2.34 -12.25
CA LYS A 72 -6.09 3.59 -11.88
C LYS A 72 -4.80 3.29 -11.12
N VAL A 73 -3.82 4.19 -11.24
CA VAL A 73 -2.57 4.16 -10.47
C VAL A 73 -2.48 5.43 -9.63
N CYS A 74 -2.07 5.27 -8.37
CA CYS A 74 -1.80 6.37 -7.45
C CYS A 74 -0.36 6.25 -6.93
N LEU A 75 0.30 7.39 -6.81
CA LEU A 75 1.63 7.54 -6.24
C LEU A 75 1.52 8.44 -5.00
N TRP A 76 2.03 7.95 -3.87
CA TRP A 76 2.22 8.72 -2.65
C TRP A 76 3.71 8.84 -2.36
N MET A 77 4.19 10.03 -2.02
CA MET A 77 5.62 10.34 -1.82
C MET A 77 5.87 11.05 -0.50
#